data_AF-A0A0K1PBA8-F1
#
_entry.id   AF-A0A0K1PBA8-F1
#
_cell.length_a   1.000
_cell.length_b   1.000
_cell.length_c   1.000
_cell.angle_alpha   90.00
_cell.angle_beta   90.00
_cell.angle_gamma   90.00
#
_symmetry.space_group_name_H-M   'P 1'
#
loop_
_entity.id
_entity.type
_entity.pdbx_description
1 polymer ?
#
loop_
_entity_poly.entity_id
_entity_poly.type
_entity_poly.pdbx_seq_one_letter_code
_entity_poly.pdbx_strand_id
1 'polypeptide(L)'
;MVRAGFLLSIFLSMALVPASARASDPDPWFGHDKFLHFSVSNGLAAGGYAVSSLFWEGRTERLIAGGSFSLALGAAKELYDMTGRGDPSWRDFTWDVIGTATGLALAWGIDELFFRSDARKPVEAAATPGGLAIRW
;
A
#
# COMPACT_ATOMS: atom_id res chain seq x y z
N MET A 1 -13.66 -21.13 7.71
CA MET A 1 -14.78 -20.20 7.49
C MET A 1 -14.91 -19.23 8.66
N VAL A 2 -14.00 -18.27 8.78
CA VAL A 2 -14.15 -16.93 9.39
C VAL A 2 -12.93 -16.19 8.85
N ARG A 3 -13.09 -14.94 8.35
CA ARG A 3 -12.05 -13.94 7.99
C ARG A 3 -12.14 -13.32 6.59
N ALA A 4 -13.12 -13.68 5.76
CA ALA A 4 -13.48 -12.87 4.59
C ALA A 4 -14.23 -11.57 4.96
N GLY A 5 -14.77 -11.48 6.19
CA GLY A 5 -15.60 -10.36 6.62
C GLY A 5 -14.86 -9.13 7.17
N PHE A 6 -13.55 -9.23 7.47
CA PHE A 6 -12.84 -8.13 8.15
C PHE A 6 -12.37 -7.04 7.18
N LEU A 7 -11.99 -7.41 5.95
CA LEU A 7 -11.52 -6.47 4.93
C LEU A 7 -12.65 -5.66 4.30
N LEU A 8 -13.86 -6.22 4.23
CA LEU A 8 -15.05 -5.53 3.72
C LEU A 8 -15.57 -4.46 4.69
N SER A 9 -15.26 -4.59 5.99
CA SER A 9 -15.76 -3.70 7.04
C SER A 9 -15.00 -2.38 7.15
N ILE A 10 -13.74 -2.33 6.68
CA ILE A 10 -12.93 -1.10 6.67
C ILE A 10 -13.28 -0.21 5.47
N PHE A 11 -13.76 -0.79 4.37
CA PHE A 11 -14.17 -0.05 3.17
C PHE A 11 -15.52 0.67 3.33
N LEU A 12 -16.39 0.20 4.23
CA LEU A 12 -17.76 0.71 4.37
C LEU A 12 -17.93 1.84 5.41
N SER A 13 -16.94 2.07 6.28
CA SER A 13 -17.04 3.05 7.38
C SER A 13 -16.69 4.49 7.00
N MET A 14 -16.19 4.73 5.78
CA MET A 14 -15.92 6.09 5.26
C MET A 14 -17.13 6.77 4.60
N ALA A 15 -18.32 6.19 4.68
CA ALA A 15 -19.49 6.68 3.96
C ALA A 15 -20.34 7.74 4.70
N LEU A 16 -20.08 8.07 5.97
CA LEU A 16 -20.88 9.06 6.70
C LEU A 16 -20.01 10.08 7.46
N VAL A 17 -19.78 11.23 6.85
CA VAL A 17 -19.42 12.46 7.57
C VAL A 17 -20.40 13.56 7.15
N PRO A 18 -21.17 14.16 8.08
CA PRO A 18 -22.10 15.22 7.74
C PRO A 18 -21.35 16.52 7.42
N ALA A 19 -21.72 17.16 6.31
CA ALA A 19 -21.15 18.42 5.87
C ALA A 19 -21.72 19.60 6.67
N SER A 20 -20.91 20.25 7.51
CA SER A 20 -21.25 21.53 8.13
C SER A 20 -20.69 22.68 7.29
N ALA A 21 -21.58 23.52 6.75
CA ALA A 21 -21.26 24.67 5.91
C ALA A 21 -20.54 25.79 6.68
N ARG A 22 -19.21 25.83 6.56
CA ARG A 22 -18.39 27.05 6.63
C ARG A 22 -18.12 27.49 5.19
N ALA A 23 -17.77 28.76 4.97
CA ALA A 23 -17.36 29.26 3.65
C ALA A 23 -16.51 28.20 2.94
N SER A 24 -16.97 27.71 1.78
CA SER A 24 -16.41 26.51 1.17
C SER A 24 -14.94 26.79 0.87
N ASP A 25 -14.04 26.18 1.65
CA ASP A 25 -12.64 26.06 1.27
C ASP A 25 -12.65 25.45 -0.14
N PRO A 26 -12.15 26.15 -1.17
CA PRO A 26 -12.18 25.64 -2.54
C PRO A 26 -11.31 24.38 -2.68
N ASP A 27 -10.39 24.15 -1.74
CA ASP A 27 -9.49 23.01 -1.70
C ASP A 27 -9.47 22.36 -0.30
N PRO A 28 -10.58 21.79 0.19
CA PRO A 28 -10.66 21.32 1.56
C PRO A 28 -9.73 20.12 1.81
N TRP A 29 -9.08 20.09 2.97
CA TRP A 29 -8.24 18.95 3.38
C TRP A 29 -8.98 17.62 3.42
N PHE A 30 -10.29 17.63 3.61
CA PHE A 30 -11.13 16.44 3.61
C PHE A 30 -12.28 16.66 2.63
N GLY A 31 -12.12 16.13 1.43
CA GLY A 31 -13.10 16.25 0.35
C GLY A 31 -13.07 15.00 -0.53
N HIS A 32 -14.08 14.89 -1.40
CA HIS A 32 -14.18 13.77 -2.34
C HIS A 32 -12.92 13.63 -3.21
N ASP A 33 -12.41 14.76 -3.69
CA ASP A 33 -11.20 14.87 -4.48
C ASP A 33 -9.96 14.31 -3.74
N LYS A 34 -9.77 14.69 -2.47
CA LYS A 34 -8.70 14.14 -1.61
C LYS A 34 -8.79 12.65 -1.39
N PHE A 35 -10.02 12.13 -1.28
CA PHE A 35 -10.25 10.70 -1.19
C PHE A 35 -9.88 9.97 -2.48
N LEU A 36 -10.07 10.57 -3.66
CA LEU A 36 -9.64 10.01 -4.94
C LEU A 36 -8.11 9.94 -5.03
N HIS A 37 -7.41 11.04 -4.70
CA HIS A 37 -5.94 11.07 -4.62
C HIS A 37 -5.39 9.97 -3.70
N PHE A 38 -5.93 9.89 -2.48
CA PHE A 38 -5.61 8.82 -1.54
C PHE A 38 -5.82 7.42 -2.14
N SER A 39 -7.00 7.16 -2.71
CA SER A 39 -7.40 5.83 -3.17
C SER A 39 -6.60 5.37 -4.38
N VAL A 40 -6.37 6.26 -5.35
CA VAL A 40 -5.56 5.98 -6.54
C VAL A 40 -4.11 5.72 -6.13
N SER A 41 -3.51 6.58 -5.31
CA SER A 41 -2.14 6.42 -4.84
C SER A 41 -1.96 5.18 -3.96
N ASN A 42 -2.95 4.83 -3.14
CA ASN A 42 -2.96 3.56 -2.41
C ASN A 42 -2.91 2.36 -3.37
N GLY A 43 -3.79 2.34 -4.37
CA GLY A 43 -3.85 1.27 -5.36
C GLY A 43 -2.57 1.17 -6.21
N LEU A 44 -2.02 2.30 -6.66
CA LEU A 44 -0.78 2.35 -7.44
C LEU A 44 0.41 1.83 -6.63
N ALA A 45 0.52 2.22 -5.36
CA ALA A 45 1.62 1.77 -4.50
C ALA A 45 1.53 0.28 -4.19
N ALA A 46 0.35 -0.21 -3.81
CA ALA A 46 0.13 -1.63 -3.56
C ALA A 46 0.31 -2.48 -4.83
N GLY A 47 -0.22 -2.01 -5.96
CA GLY A 47 -0.07 -2.65 -7.26
C GLY A 47 1.39 -2.68 -7.72
N GLY A 48 2.13 -1.58 -7.59
CA GLY A 48 3.56 -1.53 -7.90
C GLY A 48 4.39 -2.44 -7.02
N TYR A 49 4.07 -2.54 -5.72
CA TYR A 49 4.67 -3.51 -4.80
C TYR A 49 4.40 -4.97 -5.21
N ALA A 50 3.18 -5.27 -5.68
CA ALA A 50 2.81 -6.60 -6.15
C ALA A 50 3.47 -6.94 -7.49
N VAL A 51 3.43 -6.05 -8.47
CA VAL A 51 4.04 -6.26 -9.80
C VAL A 51 5.56 -6.38 -9.70
N SER A 52 6.21 -5.61 -8.83
CA SER A 52 7.66 -5.71 -8.62
C SER A 52 8.12 -7.06 -8.08
N SER A 53 7.23 -7.85 -7.47
CA SER A 53 7.53 -9.24 -7.06
C SER A 53 7.88 -10.16 -8.24
N LEU A 54 7.49 -9.79 -9.46
CA LEU A 54 7.85 -10.53 -10.67
C LEU A 54 9.33 -10.38 -11.04
N PHE A 55 10.02 -9.38 -10.48
CA PHE A 55 11.40 -9.03 -10.82
C PHE A 55 12.36 -9.09 -9.64
N TRP A 56 11.85 -8.90 -8.41
CA TRP A 56 12.66 -8.88 -7.19
C TRP A 56 12.03 -9.70 -6.06
N GLU A 57 12.86 -10.51 -5.40
CA GLU A 57 12.47 -11.25 -4.19
C GLU A 57 12.45 -10.35 -2.94
N GLY A 58 13.32 -9.34 -2.91
CA GLY A 58 13.50 -8.46 -1.77
C GLY A 58 12.34 -7.49 -1.56
N ARG A 59 11.86 -7.39 -0.31
CA ARG A 59 10.74 -6.50 0.05
C ARG A 59 11.10 -5.03 -0.03
N THR A 60 12.35 -4.68 0.24
CA THR A 60 12.81 -3.29 0.20
C THR A 60 12.73 -2.76 -1.23
N GLU A 61 13.17 -3.54 -2.19
CA GLU A 61 13.11 -3.26 -3.63
C GLU A 61 11.67 -3.09 -4.07
N ARG A 62 10.77 -3.97 -3.61
CA ARG A 62 9.33 -3.88 -3.89
C ARG A 62 8.68 -2.63 -3.27
N LEU A 63 9.05 -2.27 -2.05
CA LEU A 63 8.62 -1.02 -1.39
C LEU A 63 9.09 0.21 -2.16
N ILE A 64 10.35 0.22 -2.59
CA ILE A 64 10.94 1.30 -3.39
C ILE A 64 10.22 1.40 -4.73
N ALA A 65 10.00 0.28 -5.42
CA ALA A 65 9.32 0.23 -6.72
C ALA A 65 7.89 0.78 -6.61
N GLY A 66 7.06 0.23 -5.70
CA GLY A 66 5.69 0.69 -5.52
C GLY A 66 5.59 2.14 -5.05
N GLY A 67 6.44 2.54 -4.10
CA GLY A 67 6.46 3.89 -3.54
C GLY A 67 6.90 4.93 -4.57
N SER A 68 8.01 4.69 -5.26
CA SER A 68 8.50 5.61 -6.30
C SER A 68 7.52 5.72 -7.46
N PHE A 69 6.93 4.61 -7.91
CA PHE A 69 5.93 4.61 -8.98
C PHE A 69 4.71 5.46 -8.63
N SER A 70 4.12 5.24 -7.45
CA SER A 70 2.95 6.00 -6.99
C SER A 70 3.25 7.49 -6.80
N LEU A 71 4.32 7.82 -6.07
CA LEU A 71 4.70 9.22 -5.81
C LEU A 71 5.08 9.96 -7.08
N ALA A 72 5.75 9.30 -8.03
CA ALA A 72 6.10 9.91 -9.32
C ALA A 72 4.85 10.26 -10.13
N LEU A 73 3.81 9.42 -10.11
CA LEU A 73 2.55 9.71 -10.80
C LEU A 73 1.77 10.83 -10.12
N GLY A 74 1.70 10.86 -8.78
CA GLY A 74 1.10 11.98 -8.04
C GLY A 74 1.82 13.30 -8.30
N ALA A 75 3.15 13.31 -8.21
CA ALA A 75 3.96 14.49 -8.52
C ALA A 75 3.83 14.93 -9.98
N ALA A 76 3.76 13.97 -10.92
CA ALA A 76 3.57 14.27 -12.35
C ALA A 76 2.19 14.87 -12.62
N LYS A 77 1.13 14.41 -11.93
CA LYS A 77 -0.20 15.03 -12.02
C LYS A 77 -0.14 16.49 -11.59
N GLU A 78 0.40 16.78 -10.40
CA GLU A 78 0.46 18.16 -9.90
C GLU A 78 1.30 19.07 -10.81
N LEU A 79 2.44 18.57 -11.30
CA LEU A 79 3.26 19.32 -12.24
C LEU A 79 2.54 19.55 -13.58
N TYR A 80 1.71 18.59 -14.02
CA TYR A 80 0.88 18.75 -15.21
C TYR A 80 -0.20 19.81 -15.01
N ASP A 81 -0.84 19.85 -13.84
CA ASP A 81 -1.85 20.85 -13.50
C ASP A 81 -1.26 22.27 -13.50
N MET A 82 0.00 22.43 -13.03
CA MET A 82 0.75 23.70 -13.13
C MET A 82 0.90 24.23 -14.56
N THR A 83 0.68 23.41 -15.60
CA THR A 83 0.70 23.86 -17.00
C THR A 83 -0.59 24.56 -17.45
N GLY A 84 -1.51 24.83 -16.52
CA GLY A 84 -2.81 25.46 -16.77
C GLY A 84 -3.89 24.47 -17.21
N ARG A 85 -3.71 23.18 -16.90
CA ARG A 85 -4.62 22.08 -17.28
C ARG A 85 -5.40 21.48 -16.11
N GLY A 86 -5.19 22.02 -14.92
CA GLY A 86 -5.89 21.66 -13.68
C GLY A 86 -5.53 22.66 -12.59
N ASP A 87 -5.93 22.35 -11.36
CA ASP A 87 -5.66 23.16 -10.16
C ASP A 87 -4.59 22.45 -9.32
N PRO A 88 -3.30 22.86 -9.40
CA PRO A 88 -2.26 22.21 -8.63
C PRO A 88 -2.48 22.42 -7.13
N SER A 89 -2.44 21.33 -6.36
CA SER A 89 -2.67 21.34 -4.92
C SER A 89 -1.61 20.53 -4.17
N TRP A 90 -0.93 21.19 -3.24
CA TRP A 90 -0.07 20.50 -2.28
C TRP A 90 -0.87 19.59 -1.33
N ARG A 91 -2.18 19.86 -1.16
CA ARG A 91 -3.06 19.04 -0.34
C ARG A 91 -3.36 17.72 -1.07
N ASP A 92 -3.60 17.76 -2.37
CA ASP A 92 -3.70 16.56 -3.21
C ASP A 92 -2.46 15.68 -3.10
N PHE A 93 -1.29 16.28 -3.33
CA PHE A 93 -0.03 15.54 -3.21
C PHE A 93 0.20 14.97 -1.80
N THR A 94 -0.26 15.67 -0.75
CA THR A 94 -0.21 15.13 0.61
C THR A 94 -1.07 13.88 0.74
N TRP A 95 -2.27 13.86 0.14
CA TRP A 95 -3.11 12.68 0.12
C TRP A 95 -2.55 11.56 -0.76
N ASP A 96 -1.80 11.88 -1.81
CA ASP A 96 -1.04 10.90 -2.57
C ASP A 96 0.05 10.22 -1.72
N VAL A 97 0.76 11.00 -0.90
CA VAL A 97 1.77 10.47 0.05
C VAL A 97 1.11 9.55 1.08
N ILE A 98 0.00 9.98 1.69
CA ILE A 98 -0.75 9.18 2.68
C ILE A 98 -1.30 7.90 2.04
N GLY A 99 -1.87 8.02 0.84
CA GLY A 99 -2.37 6.89 0.04
C GLY A 99 -1.26 5.89 -0.26
N THR A 100 -0.13 6.38 -0.77
CA THR A 100 1.05 5.57 -1.07
C THR A 100 1.54 4.82 0.16
N ALA A 101 1.75 5.52 1.29
CA ALA A 101 2.23 4.90 2.52
C ALA A 101 1.25 3.82 3.01
N THR A 102 -0.05 4.09 2.94
CA THR A 102 -1.09 3.11 3.32
C THR A 102 -1.08 1.90 2.40
N GLY A 103 -1.00 2.10 1.08
CA GLY A 103 -0.94 1.02 0.10
C GLY A 103 0.28 0.12 0.29
N LEU A 104 1.46 0.71 0.52
CA LEU A 104 2.69 -0.03 0.83
C LEU A 104 2.58 -0.81 2.14
N ALA A 105 2.05 -0.20 3.20
CA ALA A 105 1.88 -0.86 4.48
C ALA A 105 0.93 -2.07 4.38
N LEU A 106 -0.18 -1.93 3.66
CA LEU A 106 -1.12 -3.02 3.39
C LEU A 106 -0.46 -4.14 2.58
N ALA A 107 0.20 -3.79 1.48
CA ALA A 107 0.84 -4.77 0.60
C ALA A 107 1.97 -5.53 1.31
N TRP A 108 2.83 -4.82 2.04
CA TRP A 108 3.87 -5.42 2.87
C TRP A 108 3.31 -6.30 3.98
N GLY A 109 2.25 -5.84 4.66
CA GLY A 109 1.59 -6.62 5.72
C GLY A 109 0.99 -7.92 5.19
N ILE A 110 0.34 -7.88 4.03
CA ILE A 110 -0.14 -9.09 3.32
C ILE A 110 1.06 -9.99 2.99
N ASP A 111 2.12 -9.43 2.43
CA ASP A 111 3.30 -10.21 2.03
C ASP A 111 4.00 -10.91 3.21
N GLU A 112 4.09 -10.21 4.34
CA GLU A 112 4.63 -10.74 5.59
C GLU A 112 3.75 -11.85 6.17
N LEU A 113 2.43 -11.63 6.25
CA LEU A 113 1.50 -12.56 6.89
C LEU A 113 1.38 -13.89 6.11
N PHE A 114 1.29 -13.81 4.79
CA PHE A 114 1.00 -14.97 3.95
C PHE A 114 2.24 -15.62 3.36
N PHE A 115 3.24 -14.87 2.88
CA PHE A 115 4.36 -15.47 2.14
C PHE A 115 5.64 -15.65 2.97
N ARG A 116 5.82 -14.93 4.10
CA ARG A 116 6.97 -15.19 5.01
C ARG A 116 6.76 -16.40 5.92
N SER A 117 5.52 -16.61 6.39
CA SER A 117 5.17 -17.72 7.28
C SER A 117 5.51 -19.08 6.66
N ASP A 118 5.40 -19.18 5.33
CA ASP A 118 5.67 -20.40 4.58
C ASP A 118 7.17 -20.68 4.41
N ALA A 119 8.01 -19.64 4.28
CA ALA A 119 9.47 -19.79 4.13
C ALA A 119 10.20 -20.20 5.42
N ARG A 120 9.57 -20.06 6.61
CA ARG A 120 10.20 -20.36 7.91
C ARG A 120 10.17 -21.84 8.31
N LYS A 121 9.75 -22.76 7.42
CA LYS A 121 9.80 -24.21 7.64
C LYS A 121 10.65 -24.85 6.53
N PRO A 122 11.98 -24.99 6.70
CA PRO A 122 12.53 -26.31 7.05
C PRO A 122 13.94 -26.26 7.72
N VAL A 123 14.08 -25.70 8.93
CA VAL A 123 15.34 -25.82 9.70
C VAL A 123 15.15 -26.56 11.02
N GLU A 124 13.97 -26.50 11.64
CA GLU A 124 13.69 -27.26 12.88
C GLU A 124 13.51 -28.77 12.65
N ALA A 125 13.27 -29.23 11.41
CA ALA A 125 13.20 -30.65 11.09
C ALA A 125 14.58 -31.32 10.88
N ALA A 126 15.66 -30.54 10.77
CA ALA A 126 17.01 -31.06 10.51
C ALA A 126 17.89 -31.18 11.76
N ALA A 127 17.41 -30.73 12.92
CA ALA A 127 18.16 -30.76 14.18
C ALA A 127 17.64 -31.85 15.13
N THR A 128 17.76 -33.12 14.73
CA THR A 128 17.92 -34.21 15.70
C THR A 128 19.33 -34.76 15.55
N PRO A 129 20.30 -34.35 16.38
CA PRO A 129 21.61 -34.99 16.43
C PRO A 129 21.51 -36.21 17.34
N GLY A 130 21.41 -37.41 16.75
CA GLY A 130 21.38 -38.63 17.56
C GLY A 130 21.39 -39.91 16.74
N GLY A 131 22.56 -40.53 16.64
CA GLY A 131 22.66 -41.96 16.34
C GLY A 131 23.74 -42.33 15.34
N LEU A 132 24.94 -42.64 15.84
CA LEU A 132 25.90 -43.51 15.16
C LEU A 132 25.15 -44.75 14.62
N ALA A 133 25.31 -45.04 13.33
CA ALA A 133 25.08 -46.37 12.78
C ALA A 133 26.25 -46.72 11.85
N ILE A 134 27.34 -47.18 12.45
CA ILE A 134 28.30 -48.03 11.75
C ILE A 134 27.58 -49.34 11.46
N ARG A 135 27.47 -49.72 10.19
CA ARG A 135 27.18 -51.09 9.78
C ARG A 135 28.05 -51.46 8.59
N TRP A 136 28.99 -52.36 8.91
CA TRP A 136 29.82 -53.28 8.12
C TRP A 136 30.25 -52.87 6.71
#